data_AF-A0A4U8UTD4-F1
#
_entry.id   AF-A0A4U8UTD4-F1
#
_cell.length_a   1.000
_cell.length_b   1.000
_cell.length_c   1.000
_cell.angle_alpha   90.00
_cell.angle_beta   90.00
_cell.angle_gamma   90.00
#
_symmetry.space_group_name_H-M   'P 1'
#
loop_
_entity.id
_entity.type
_entity.pdbx_description
1 polymer ?
#
loop_
_entity_poly.entity_id
_entity_poly.type
_entity_poly.pdbx_seq_one_letter_code
_entity_poly.pdbx_strand_id
1 'polypeptide(L)'
;MGERYMPSIFTECDQLKQTYDRCFTEFFQRYVSGNAEHRTNPCENLHRLYKDCVEKNLIQNKLYEIDLEELRKEFLNTDKDKLNSDSKNK
;
A
#
# COMPACT_ATOMS: atom_id res chain seq x y z
N MET A 1 0.34 -2.93 27.48
CA MET A 1 0.40 -3.52 26.14
C MET A 1 0.64 -2.39 25.14
N GLY A 2 1.79 -2.34 24.48
CA GLY A 2 2.03 -1.32 23.46
C GLY A 2 1.19 -1.66 22.24
N GLU A 3 0.24 -0.80 21.89
CA GLU A 3 -0.45 -0.90 20.61
C GLU A 3 0.63 -0.97 19.53
N ARG A 4 0.65 -2.05 18.73
CA ARG A 4 1.60 -2.22 17.63
C ARG A 4 1.22 -1.23 16.53
N TYR A 5 1.56 0.03 16.78
CA TYR A 5 1.26 1.14 15.92
C TYR A 5 2.45 1.38 15.02
N MET A 6 2.25 1.25 13.70
CA MET A 6 3.23 1.71 12.72
C MET A 6 2.87 3.14 12.33
N PRO A 7 3.70 4.14 12.70
CA PRO A 7 3.49 5.51 12.25
C PRO A 7 3.57 5.59 10.74
N SER A 8 2.84 6.54 10.16
CA SER A 8 2.99 6.84 8.73
C SER A 8 4.33 7.53 8.46
N ILE A 9 4.76 7.53 7.19
CA ILE A 9 5.96 8.24 6.73
C ILE A 9 5.87 9.74 7.10
N PHE A 10 4.65 10.27 7.12
CA PHE A 10 4.36 11.64 7.52
C PHE A 10 3.35 11.65 8.66
N THR A 11 3.64 12.42 9.71
CA THR A 11 2.80 12.51 10.91
C THR A 11 1.40 13.07 10.64
N GLU A 12 1.22 13.81 9.54
CA GLU A 12 -0.10 14.30 9.11
C GLU A 12 -1.00 13.20 8.52
N CYS A 13 -0.41 12.16 7.92
CA CYS A 13 -1.15 11.04 7.35
C CYS A 13 -1.36 9.89 8.36
N ASP A 14 -0.83 10.05 9.58
CA ASP A 14 -0.81 9.06 10.66
C ASP A 14 -2.22 8.65 11.10
N GLN A 15 -3.10 9.64 11.32
CA GLN A 15 -4.51 9.41 11.68
C GLN A 15 -5.31 8.75 10.56
N LEU A 16 -5.05 9.14 9.30
CA LEU A 16 -5.67 8.53 8.12
C LEU A 16 -5.22 7.07 7.98
N LYS A 17 -3.93 6.80 8.19
CA LYS A 17 -3.35 5.45 8.20
C LYS A 17 -4.02 4.57 9.24
N GLN A 18 -4.16 5.04 10.48
CA GLN A 18 -4.81 4.29 11.57
C GLN A 18 -6.23 3.88 11.22
N THR A 19 -7.00 4.82 10.68
CA THR A 19 -8.40 4.59 10.30
C THR A 19 -8.49 3.57 9.15
N TYR A 20 -7.62 3.71 8.16
CA TYR A 20 -7.53 2.79 7.04
C TYR A 20 -7.11 1.38 7.47
N ASP A 21 -6.03 1.23 8.25
CA ASP A 21 -5.49 -0.07 8.69
C ASP A 21 -6.51 -0.85 9.53
N ARG A 22 -7.29 -0.16 10.38
CA ARG A 22 -8.38 -0.78 11.15
C ARG A 22 -9.47 -1.32 10.23
N CYS A 23 -9.91 -0.51 9.27
CA CYS A 23 -10.92 -0.91 8.29
C CYS A 23 -10.43 -2.10 7.44
N PHE A 24 -9.18 -2.02 6.97
CA PHE A 24 -8.57 -3.05 6.14
C PHE A 24 -8.41 -4.38 6.89
N THR A 25 -8.01 -4.36 8.16
CA THR A 25 -7.85 -5.59 8.96
C THR A 25 -9.17 -6.35 9.10
N GLU A 26 -10.27 -5.64 9.41
CA GLU A 26 -11.61 -6.21 9.47
C GLU A 26 -12.06 -6.77 8.11
N PHE A 27 -11.84 -6.00 7.04
CA PHE A 27 -12.17 -6.42 5.68
C PHE A 27 -11.37 -7.66 5.26
N PHE A 28 -10.07 -7.67 5.52
CA PHE A 28 -9.16 -8.74 5.12
C PHE A 28 -9.50 -10.05 5.81
N GLN A 29 -9.85 -10.03 7.10
CA GLN A 29 -10.32 -11.22 7.80
C GLN A 29 -11.57 -11.83 7.16
N ARG A 30 -12.54 -10.99 6.80
CA ARG A 30 -13.77 -11.43 6.12
C ARG A 30 -13.51 -11.94 4.71
N TYR A 31 -12.58 -11.30 4.01
CA TYR A 31 -12.15 -11.69 2.67
C TYR A 31 -11.48 -13.08 2.66
N VAL A 32 -10.52 -13.33 3.55
CA VAL A 32 -9.84 -14.63 3.69
C VAL A 32 -10.80 -15.73 4.14
N SER A 33 -11.81 -15.38 4.93
CA SER A 33 -12.83 -16.34 5.42
C SER A 33 -13.82 -16.78 4.33
N GLY A 34 -13.72 -16.27 3.10
CA GLY A 34 -14.53 -16.74 1.97
C GLY A 34 -15.95 -16.18 1.91
N ASN A 35 -16.28 -15.16 2.71
CA ASN A 35 -17.57 -14.48 2.65
C ASN A 35 -17.63 -13.59 1.38
N ALA A 36 -18.11 -14.17 0.28
CA ALA A 36 -18.14 -13.58 -1.05
C ALA A 36 -19.07 -12.35 -1.20
N GLU A 37 -19.84 -11.98 -0.18
CA GLU A 37 -20.71 -10.79 -0.19
C GLU A 37 -19.93 -9.46 -0.08
N HIS A 38 -18.64 -9.51 0.28
CA HIS A 38 -17.77 -8.34 0.40
C HIS A 38 -16.72 -8.24 -0.71
N ARG A 39 -17.08 -8.46 -1.98
CA ARG A 39 -16.15 -8.20 -3.11
C ARG A 39 -15.78 -6.73 -3.25
N THR A 40 -16.65 -5.83 -2.78
CA THR A 40 -16.43 -4.39 -2.82
C THR A 40 -15.68 -3.96 -1.57
N ASN A 41 -14.52 -3.33 -1.74
CA ASN A 41 -13.70 -2.86 -0.63
C ASN A 41 -14.37 -1.63 0.03
N PRO A 42 -14.92 -1.74 1.25
CA PRO A 42 -15.57 -0.61 1.93
C PRO A 42 -14.56 0.46 2.37
N CYS A 43 -13.27 0.10 2.41
CA CYS A 43 -12.17 0.97 2.82
C CYS A 43 -11.55 1.71 1.63
N GLU A 44 -12.07 1.57 0.41
CA GLU A 44 -11.50 2.18 -0.80
C GLU A 44 -11.41 3.71 -0.69
N ASN A 45 -12.44 4.36 -0.15
CA ASN A 45 -12.43 5.81 0.06
C ASN A 45 -11.35 6.24 1.07
N LEU A 46 -11.20 5.50 2.17
CA LEU A 46 -10.17 5.75 3.18
C LEU A 46 -8.77 5.55 2.59
N HIS A 47 -8.60 4.49 1.79
CA HIS A 47 -7.36 4.21 1.08
C HIS A 47 -6.98 5.36 0.15
N ARG A 48 -7.95 5.88 -0.61
CA ARG A 48 -7.72 6.99 -1.55
C ARG A 48 -7.25 8.25 -0.82
N LEU A 49 -7.89 8.61 0.29
CA LEU A 49 -7.52 9.78 1.10
C LEU A 49 -6.12 9.62 1.72
N TYR A 50 -5.83 8.45 2.27
CA TYR A 50 -4.50 8.16 2.81
C TYR A 50 -3.42 8.20 1.72
N LYS A 51 -3.67 7.58 0.57
CA LYS A 51 -2.75 7.58 -0.58
C LYS A 51 -2.45 8.99 -1.07
N ASP A 52 -3.48 9.82 -1.23
CA ASP A 52 -3.35 11.21 -1.67
C ASP A 52 -2.51 12.04 -0.67
N CYS A 53 -2.74 11.85 0.64
CA CYS A 53 -1.93 12.48 1.68
C CYS A 53 -0.44 12.11 1.56
N VAL A 54 -0.14 10.82 1.41
CA VAL A 54 1.25 10.34 1.30
C VAL A 54 1.91 10.83 0.01
N GLU A 55 1.21 10.75 -1.13
CA GLU A 55 1.76 11.15 -2.43
C GLU A 55 2.08 12.65 -2.47
N LYS A 56 1.18 13.51 -1.96
CA LYS A 56 1.43 14.95 -1.84
C LYS A 56 2.68 15.24 -1.02
N ASN A 57 2.82 14.58 0.11
CA ASN A 57 3.95 14.79 1.00
C ASN A 57 5.27 14.22 0.46
N LEU A 58 5.22 13.12 -0.30
CA LEU A 58 6.39 12.60 -1.02
C LEU A 58 6.89 13.61 -2.07
N ILE A 59 5.97 14.23 -2.82
CA ILE A 59 6.31 15.25 -3.83
C ILE A 59 6.86 16.52 -3.17
N GLN A 60 6.22 16.98 -2.08
CA GLN A 60 6.57 18.24 -1.45
C GLN A 60 7.86 18.17 -0.64
N ASN A 61 8.03 17.12 0.16
CA ASN A 61 9.15 17.05 1.09
C ASN A 61 10.43 16.52 0.45
N LYS A 62 10.34 15.82 -0.71
CA LYS A 62 11.48 15.17 -1.42
C LYS A 62 12.52 14.53 -0.47
N LEU A 63 12.08 14.00 0.68
CA LEU A 63 12.97 13.49 1.73
C LEU A 63 13.74 12.25 1.26
N TYR A 64 13.22 11.61 0.23
CA TYR A 64 13.76 10.43 -0.39
C TYR A 64 13.78 10.64 -1.90
N GLU A 65 14.82 10.16 -2.58
CA GLU A 65 14.86 10.02 -4.05
C GLU A 65 13.90 8.91 -4.51
N ILE A 66 12.63 9.03 -4.13
CA ILE A 66 11.57 8.11 -4.53
C ILE A 66 11.04 8.59 -5.87
N ASP A 67 11.34 7.82 -6.91
CA ASP A 67 10.77 8.02 -8.23
C ASP A 67 9.31 7.50 -8.25
N LEU A 68 8.36 8.43 -8.12
CA LEU A 68 6.93 8.09 -8.13
C LEU A 68 6.49 7.49 -9.47
N GLU A 69 7.18 7.81 -10.56
CA GLU A 69 6.92 7.23 -11.88
C GLU A 69 7.27 5.73 -11.89
N GLU A 70 8.38 5.34 -11.26
CA GLU A 70 8.72 3.93 -11.07
C GLU A 70 7.73 3.19 -10.18
N LEU A 71 7.25 3.81 -9.09
CA LEU A 71 6.23 3.20 -8.23
C LEU A 71 4.88 2.99 -8.94
N ARG A 72 4.57 3.81 -9.95
CA ARG A 72 3.34 3.68 -10.74
C ARG A 72 3.46 2.67 -11.88
N LYS A 73 4.66 2.19 -12.21
CA LYS A 73 4.84 1.18 -13.26
C LYS A 73 4.18 -0.12 -12.81
N GLU A 74 3.25 -0.62 -13.62
CA GLU A 74 2.71 -1.96 -13.46
C GLU A 74 3.78 -2.98 -13.84
N PHE A 75 4.46 -3.55 -12.85
CA PHE A 75 5.49 -4.58 -13.10
C PHE A 75 4.89 -5.99 -13.26
N LEU A 76 3.79 -6.30 -12.58
CA LEU A 76 3.17 -7.63 -12.61
C LEU A 76 2.71 -8.04 -14.02
N ASN A 77 3.15 -9.21 -14.49
CA ASN A 77 2.89 -9.77 -15.83
C ASN A 77 3.55 -9.05 -17.02
N THR A 78 4.53 -8.17 -16.79
CA THR A 78 5.33 -7.58 -17.88
C THR A 78 6.64 -8.34 -18.05
N ASP A 79 7.28 -8.27 -19.23
CA ASP A 79 8.58 -8.91 -19.50
C ASP A 79 9.72 -8.47 -18.55
N LYS A 80 9.50 -7.41 -17.77
CA LYS A 80 10.41 -6.91 -16.72
C LYS A 80 10.25 -7.62 -15.37
N ASP A 81 9.19 -8.41 -15.18
CA ASP A 81 8.95 -9.26 -13.99
C ASP A 81 9.78 -10.55 -14.02
N LYS A 82 10.37 -10.89 -15.17
CA LYS A 82 11.30 -12.00 -15.29
C LYS A 82 12.55 -11.66 -14.48
N LEU A 83 12.53 -12.02 -13.20
CA LEU A 83 13.73 -12.29 -12.42
C LEU A 83 14.61 -13.16 -13.31
N ASN A 84 15.68 -12.56 -13.80
CA ASN A 84 16.69 -13.15 -14.65
C ASN A 84 17.02 -14.56 -14.13
N SER A 85 16.40 -15.58 -14.73
CA SER A 85 16.66 -16.99 -14.43
C SER A 85 17.96 -17.46 -15.09
N ASP A 86 18.85 -16.54 -15.48
CA ASP A 86 20.25 -16.80 -15.79
C ASP A 86 21.08 -16.97 -14.51
N SER A 87 20.69 -17.92 -13.66
CA SER A 87 21.69 -18.73 -12.98
C SER A 87 22.22 -19.72 -14.00
N LYS A 88 23.22 -19.26 -14.75
CA LYS A 88 24.12 -20.04 -15.60
C LYS A 88 24.37 -21.41 -14.98
N ASN A 89 23.81 -22.46 -15.59
CA ASN A 89 24.37 -23.80 -15.48
C ASN A 89 25.70 -23.77 -16.24
N LYS A 90 26.80 -23.51 -15.53
CA LYS A 90 28.17 -23.64 -16.04
C LYS A 90 28.75 -24.96 -15.54
#